data_AF-A0A832M1Z7-F1
#
_entry.id   AF-A0A832M1Z7-F1
#
_cell.length_a   1.000
_cell.length_b   1.000
_cell.length_c   1.000
_cell.angle_alpha   90.00
_cell.angle_beta   90.00
_cell.angle_gamma   90.00
#
_symmetry.space_group_name_H-M   'P 1'
#
loop_
_entity.id
_entity.type
_entity.pdbx_description
1 polymer ?
#
loop_
_entity_poly.entity_id
_entity_poly.type
_entity_poly.pdbx_seq_one_letter_code
_entity_poly.pdbx_strand_id
1 'polypeptide(L)'
;MQPNNLSRLLRALARQGLDVQYNNLSYSVRWTDTPDAPIAEVLLPESFPVEAKALKQLANLAAAKHPVGGHVCRVCATPDFHPGDAGVAIGSVVETAGQVIPAAVGSDINCGMRLHVADLSVEQFLAQRDRFVELMKGDFFFGKRDVTMTAETMQALFQHGVIGWLDAMLDQPTGSIVQSDLNQLAR
;
A
#
# COMPACT_ATOMS: atom_id res chain seq x y z
N MET A 1 -5.93 8.25 32.63
CA MET A 1 -5.38 7.05 33.30
C MET A 1 -4.96 6.11 32.18
N GLN A 2 -3.66 5.91 31.95
CA GLN A 2 -3.20 5.06 30.86
C GLN A 2 -3.78 3.64 31.04
N PRO A 3 -4.30 2.99 29.99
CA PRO A 3 -4.72 1.60 30.13
C PRO A 3 -3.49 0.79 30.56
N ASN A 4 -3.59 0.07 31.69
CA ASN A 4 -2.49 -0.70 32.32
C ASN A 4 -1.66 -1.58 31.36
N ASN A 5 -2.20 -1.90 30.18
CA ASN A 5 -1.54 -2.67 29.14
C ASN A 5 -0.46 -1.87 28.37
N LEU A 6 -0.68 -0.57 28.10
CA LEU A 6 0.27 0.25 27.32
C LEU A 6 1.56 0.50 28.09
N SER A 7 1.48 0.94 29.35
CA SER A 7 2.69 1.18 30.16
C SER A 7 3.50 -0.11 30.37
N ARG A 8 2.84 -1.26 30.45
CA ARG A 8 3.50 -2.59 30.50
C ARG A 8 4.21 -2.92 29.18
N LEU A 9 3.57 -2.65 28.05
CA LEU A 9 4.14 -2.83 26.71
C LEU A 9 5.40 -1.97 26.53
N LEU A 10 5.31 -0.66 26.81
CA LEU A 10 6.43 0.26 26.68
C LEU A 10 7.62 -0.16 27.56
N ARG A 11 7.36 -0.58 28.81
CA ARG A 11 8.40 -1.10 29.71
C ARG A 11 9.01 -2.43 29.22
N ALA A 12 8.27 -3.25 28.49
CA ALA A 12 8.78 -4.48 27.89
C ALA A 12 9.63 -4.21 26.63
N LEU A 13 9.27 -3.19 25.84
CA LEU A 13 10.02 -2.72 24.69
C LEU A 13 11.33 -2.04 25.11
N ALA A 14 11.30 -1.19 26.13
CA ALA A 14 12.49 -0.56 26.70
C ALA A 14 13.53 -1.58 27.19
N ARG A 15 13.08 -2.70 27.81
CA ARG A 15 13.97 -3.80 28.21
C ARG A 15 14.66 -4.51 27.04
N GLN A 16 14.16 -4.34 25.82
CA GLN A 16 14.73 -4.87 24.59
C GLN A 16 15.57 -3.82 23.84
N GLY A 17 15.77 -2.64 24.43
CA GLY A 17 16.52 -1.54 23.80
C GLY A 17 15.70 -0.70 22.81
N LEU A 18 14.37 -0.85 22.79
CA LEU A 18 13.51 0.02 21.98
C LEU A 18 13.03 1.20 22.81
N ASP A 19 13.51 2.41 22.50
CA ASP A 19 12.99 3.64 23.07
C ASP A 19 11.68 4.00 22.36
N VAL A 20 10.62 4.17 23.16
CA VAL A 20 9.29 4.53 22.68
C VAL A 20 8.76 5.65 23.57
N GLN A 21 8.60 6.83 22.97
CA GLN A 21 8.11 8.02 23.64
C GLN A 21 6.75 8.42 23.05
N TYR A 22 5.87 8.96 23.89
CA TYR A 22 4.59 9.49 23.45
C TYR A 22 4.50 10.97 23.81
N ASN A 23 4.32 11.83 22.80
CA ASN A 23 4.15 13.27 22.98
C ASN A 23 3.31 13.86 21.84
N ASN A 24 2.48 14.86 22.13
CA ASN A 24 1.71 15.60 21.12
C ASN A 24 0.98 14.72 20.08
N LEU A 25 0.26 13.68 20.53
CA LEU A 25 -0.45 12.72 19.68
C LEU A 25 0.45 11.85 18.78
N SER A 26 1.75 11.80 19.05
CA SER A 26 2.71 11.03 18.28
C SER A 26 3.48 10.05 19.15
N TYR A 27 3.73 8.85 18.62
CA TYR A 27 4.73 7.93 19.13
C TYR A 27 6.04 8.16 18.38
N SER A 28 7.13 8.32 19.12
CA SER A 28 8.49 8.34 18.60
C SER A 28 9.19 7.03 18.98
N VAL A 29 9.82 6.37 18.01
CA VAL A 29 10.38 5.03 18.16
C VAL A 29 11.80 4.98 17.63
N ARG A 30 12.75 4.47 18.40
CA ARG A 30 14.14 4.23 17.94
C ARG A 30 14.83 3.15 18.77
N TRP A 31 15.72 2.38 18.14
CA TRP A 31 16.61 1.48 18.87
C TRP A 31 17.74 2.24 19.55
N THR A 32 18.03 1.92 20.81
CA THR A 32 19.07 2.61 21.60
C THR A 32 20.49 2.36 21.10
N ASP A 33 20.72 1.27 20.37
CA ASP A 33 22.02 0.89 19.79
C ASP A 33 22.26 1.47 18.38
N THR A 34 21.27 2.18 17.81
CA THR A 34 21.39 2.88 16.53
C THR A 34 21.05 4.38 16.68
N PRO A 35 21.85 5.14 17.45
CA PRO A 35 21.56 6.54 17.75
C PRO A 35 21.53 7.43 16.50
N ASP A 36 22.27 7.06 15.45
CA ASP A 36 22.36 7.77 14.18
C ASP A 36 21.16 7.49 13.24
N ALA A 37 20.33 6.48 13.55
CA ALA A 37 19.13 6.21 12.77
C ALA A 37 18.09 7.33 13.02
N PRO A 38 17.31 7.72 12.01
CA PRO A 38 16.19 8.64 12.21
C PRO A 38 15.20 8.06 13.21
N ILE A 39 14.55 8.94 13.96
CA ILE A 39 13.44 8.55 14.83
C ILE A 39 12.24 8.24 13.94
N ALA A 40 11.61 7.08 14.13
CA ALA A 40 10.37 6.75 13.45
C ALA A 40 9.17 7.37 14.20
N GLU A 41 8.26 8.00 13.46
CA GLU A 41 7.13 8.73 14.05
C GLU A 41 5.78 8.13 13.63
N VAL A 42 4.84 8.02 14.56
CA VAL A 42 3.47 7.57 14.27
C VAL A 42 2.48 8.57 14.86
N LEU A 43 1.66 9.19 14.01
CA LEU A 43 0.55 10.03 14.47
C LEU A 43 -0.63 9.13 14.85
N LEU A 44 -0.78 8.88 16.15
CA LEU A 44 -1.83 8.00 16.67
C LEU A 44 -2.29 8.46 18.06
N PRO A 45 -3.61 8.64 18.29
CA PRO A 45 -4.12 8.92 19.63
C PRO A 45 -3.75 7.84 20.65
N GLU A 46 -3.50 8.24 21.89
CA GLU A 46 -3.08 7.32 22.97
C GLU A 46 -4.10 6.19 23.23
N SER A 47 -5.37 6.47 22.95
CA SER A 47 -6.48 5.51 23.12
C SER A 47 -6.46 4.38 22.10
N PHE A 48 -5.70 4.51 21.02
CA PHE A 48 -5.64 3.47 19.99
C PHE A 48 -4.63 2.39 20.38
N PRO A 49 -4.96 1.12 20.09
CA PRO A 49 -4.06 0.01 20.38
C PRO A 49 -2.79 0.12 19.53
N VAL A 50 -1.67 -0.23 20.14
CA VAL A 50 -0.37 -0.31 19.47
C VAL A 50 0.22 -1.69 19.65
N GLU A 51 0.76 -2.24 18.58
CA GLU A 51 1.39 -3.56 18.58
C GLU A 51 2.92 -3.46 18.67
N ALA A 52 3.51 -4.19 19.61
CA ALA A 52 4.98 -4.26 19.76
C ALA A 52 5.68 -4.66 18.46
N LYS A 53 5.10 -5.57 17.67
CA LYS A 53 5.72 -6.03 16.41
C LYS A 53 5.76 -4.90 15.39
N ALA A 54 4.70 -4.10 15.27
CA ALA A 54 4.66 -2.98 14.33
C ALA A 54 5.68 -1.88 14.71
N LEU A 55 5.78 -1.52 16.00
CA LEU A 55 6.78 -0.55 16.48
C LEU A 55 8.22 -1.02 16.20
N LYS A 56 8.51 -2.31 16.45
CA LYS A 56 9.82 -2.88 16.14
C LYS A 56 10.12 -2.85 14.64
N GLN A 57 9.14 -3.14 13.79
CA GLN A 57 9.31 -3.10 12.34
C GLN A 57 9.60 -1.67 11.84
N LEU A 58 8.93 -0.66 12.39
CA LEU A 58 9.23 0.74 12.09
C LEU A 58 10.66 1.14 12.50
N ALA A 59 11.10 0.73 13.69
CA ALA A 59 12.46 1.00 14.15
C ALA A 59 13.52 0.24 13.34
N ASN A 60 13.25 -1.00 12.96
CA ASN A 60 14.10 -1.78 12.06
C ASN A 60 14.20 -1.12 10.67
N LEU A 61 13.07 -0.64 10.15
CA LEU A 61 13.04 0.09 8.88
C LEU A 61 13.89 1.35 8.98
N ALA A 62 13.76 2.14 10.05
CA ALA A 62 14.58 3.33 10.28
C ALA A 62 16.08 3.03 10.40
N ALA A 63 16.44 1.89 10.97
CA ALA A 63 17.82 1.44 11.13
C ALA A 63 18.40 0.75 9.87
N ALA A 64 17.61 0.59 8.80
CA ALA A 64 18.06 -0.11 7.59
C ALA A 64 19.22 0.63 6.91
N LYS A 65 20.28 -0.11 6.57
CA LYS A 65 21.48 0.42 5.90
C LYS A 65 21.77 -0.37 4.62
N HIS A 66 22.19 0.34 3.58
CA HIS A 66 22.68 -0.28 2.36
C HIS A 66 24.18 -0.62 2.49
N PRO A 67 24.64 -1.80 2.04
CA PRO A 67 26.04 -2.22 2.16
C PRO A 67 27.06 -1.27 1.49
N VAL A 68 26.64 -0.51 0.47
CA VAL A 68 27.54 0.35 -0.33
C VAL A 68 27.16 1.84 -0.33
N GLY A 69 26.52 2.33 0.74
CA GLY A 69 26.44 3.79 0.99
C GLY A 69 25.08 4.47 0.73
N GLY A 70 23.99 3.82 1.08
CA GLY A 70 22.63 4.39 1.15
C GLY A 70 22.09 4.37 2.57
N HIS A 71 21.11 5.21 2.85
CA HIS A 71 20.54 5.35 4.20
C HIS A 71 19.07 5.76 4.18
N VAL A 72 18.42 5.58 5.33
CA VAL A 72 17.09 6.09 5.59
C VAL A 72 17.17 7.51 6.11
N CYS A 73 16.42 8.42 5.50
CA CYS A 73 16.37 9.83 5.88
C CYS A 73 15.27 10.08 6.91
N ARG A 74 14.09 9.48 6.70
CA ARG A 74 12.92 9.63 7.57
C ARG A 74 12.05 8.37 7.52
N VAL A 75 11.35 8.10 8.63
CA VAL A 75 10.31 7.07 8.71
C VAL A 75 9.13 7.64 9.47
N CYS A 76 7.94 7.48 8.92
CA CYS A 76 6.70 7.66 9.68
C CYS A 76 5.70 6.55 9.35
N ALA A 77 4.59 6.50 10.08
CA ALA A 77 3.50 5.58 9.77
C ALA A 77 2.14 6.27 9.84
N THR A 78 1.23 5.78 9.02
CA THR A 78 -0.18 6.17 9.02
C THR A 78 -0.91 5.59 10.25
N PRO A 79 -2.08 6.14 10.63
CA PRO A 79 -2.82 5.69 11.82
C PRO A 79 -3.29 4.22 11.79
N ASP A 80 -3.37 3.60 10.62
CA ASP A 80 -3.76 2.20 10.40
C ASP A 80 -2.56 1.24 10.39
N PHE A 81 -1.39 1.69 10.83
CA PHE A 81 -0.19 0.85 10.82
C PHE A 81 -0.35 -0.42 11.65
N HIS A 82 0.16 -1.53 11.14
CA HIS A 82 0.06 -2.83 11.79
C HIS A 82 1.19 -3.74 11.30
N PRO A 83 1.43 -4.89 11.98
CA PRO A 83 2.52 -5.75 11.60
C PRO A 83 2.37 -6.30 10.17
N GLY A 84 3.40 -6.12 9.35
CA GLY A 84 3.48 -6.79 8.04
C GLY A 84 4.29 -8.09 8.12
N ASP A 85 4.07 -8.99 7.17
CA ASP A 85 4.77 -10.28 7.12
C ASP A 85 6.18 -10.17 6.53
N ALA A 86 6.42 -9.18 5.67
CA ALA A 86 7.72 -8.93 5.03
C ALA A 86 8.72 -8.17 5.92
N GLY A 87 8.46 -8.05 7.23
CA GLY A 87 9.36 -7.36 8.16
C GLY A 87 9.25 -5.83 8.19
N VAL A 88 8.36 -5.25 7.37
CA VAL A 88 7.99 -3.84 7.38
C VAL A 88 6.53 -3.73 7.84
N ALA A 89 6.23 -2.78 8.73
CA ALA A 89 4.85 -2.55 9.15
C ALA A 89 4.05 -1.98 7.97
N ILE A 90 2.85 -2.50 7.74
CA ILE A 90 1.93 -1.92 6.76
C ILE A 90 1.54 -0.52 7.27
N GLY A 91 1.35 0.44 6.36
CA GLY A 91 1.15 1.86 6.71
C GLY A 91 2.43 2.64 6.95
N SER A 92 3.61 2.03 6.77
CA SER A 92 4.89 2.77 6.85
C SER A 92 5.12 3.65 5.63
N VAL A 93 5.69 4.83 5.87
CA VAL A 93 6.26 5.73 4.85
C VAL A 93 7.74 5.89 5.17
N VAL A 94 8.59 5.67 4.18
CA VAL A 94 10.04 5.76 4.33
C VAL A 94 10.66 6.59 3.22
N GLU A 95 11.47 7.56 3.61
CA GLU A 95 12.32 8.34 2.72
C GLU A 95 13.74 7.79 2.78
N THR A 96 14.35 7.56 1.62
CA THR A 96 15.71 7.01 1.54
C THR A 96 16.56 7.77 0.54
N ALA A 97 17.88 7.76 0.76
CA ALA A 97 18.86 8.27 -0.18
C ALA A 97 19.84 7.15 -0.56
N GLY A 98 20.03 6.93 -1.87
CA GLY A 98 20.99 5.95 -2.38
C GLY A 98 20.64 4.48 -2.13
N GLN A 99 19.38 4.17 -1.79
CA GLN A 99 18.90 2.80 -1.61
C GLN A 99 17.41 2.66 -1.98
N VAL A 100 17.00 1.42 -2.26
CA VAL A 100 15.59 1.02 -2.35
C VAL A 100 15.40 -0.17 -1.42
N ILE A 101 14.28 -0.21 -0.70
CA ILE A 101 13.94 -1.32 0.20
C ILE A 101 12.71 -2.04 -0.40
N PRO A 102 12.89 -3.13 -1.17
CA PRO A 102 11.76 -3.80 -1.84
C PRO A 102 10.65 -4.24 -0.89
N ALA A 103 11.01 -4.72 0.31
CA ALA A 103 10.04 -5.12 1.34
C ALA A 103 9.16 -3.96 1.83
N ALA A 104 9.61 -2.71 1.71
CA ALA A 104 8.82 -1.52 2.03
C ALA A 104 7.83 -1.12 0.92
N VAL A 105 7.99 -1.65 -0.30
CA VAL A 105 7.02 -1.48 -1.39
C VAL A 105 5.83 -2.43 -1.21
N GLY A 106 6.09 -3.64 -0.71
CA GLY A 106 5.10 -4.71 -0.57
C GLY A 106 5.17 -5.73 -1.70
N SER A 107 4.56 -6.89 -1.48
CA SER A 107 4.51 -7.98 -2.46
C SER A 107 3.53 -7.73 -3.60
N ASP A 108 2.42 -7.05 -3.31
CA ASP A 108 1.44 -6.60 -4.29
C ASP A 108 1.81 -5.18 -4.77
N ILE A 109 2.80 -5.13 -5.66
CA ILE A 109 3.35 -3.87 -6.17
C ILE A 109 2.25 -3.11 -6.90
N ASN A 110 2.08 -1.83 -6.56
CA ASN A 110 1.04 -0.96 -7.11
C ASN A 110 -0.39 -1.37 -6.71
N CYS A 111 -0.55 -2.10 -5.59
CA CYS A 111 -1.84 -2.23 -4.92
C CYS A 111 -2.43 -0.84 -4.64
N GLY A 112 -3.69 -0.63 -4.99
CA GLY A 112 -4.31 0.68 -4.89
C GLY A 112 -5.79 0.66 -5.24
N MET A 113 -6.42 1.83 -5.13
CA MET A 113 -7.83 2.02 -5.44
C MET A 113 -8.02 2.91 -6.66
N ARG A 114 -9.02 2.59 -7.48
CA ARG A 114 -9.51 3.44 -8.54
C ARG A 114 -10.99 3.74 -8.29
N LEU A 115 -11.35 5.02 -8.36
CA LEU A 115 -12.74 5.47 -8.26
C LEU A 115 -13.24 5.86 -9.65
N HIS A 116 -14.38 5.30 -10.04
CA HIS A 116 -15.10 5.69 -11.25
C HIS A 116 -16.35 6.46 -10.86
N VAL A 117 -16.59 7.57 -11.56
CA VAL A 117 -17.81 8.36 -11.41
C VAL A 117 -18.69 8.08 -12.63
N ALA A 118 -19.95 7.75 -12.38
CA ALA A 118 -20.93 7.48 -13.43
C ALA A 118 -22.11 8.44 -13.29
N ASP A 119 -22.68 8.87 -14.41
CA ASP A 119 -23.91 9.66 -14.46
C ASP A 119 -25.12 8.73 -14.32
N LEU A 120 -25.29 8.19 -13.11
CA LEU A 120 -26.33 7.22 -12.77
C LEU A 120 -26.90 7.55 -11.39
N SER A 121 -28.23 7.62 -11.27
CA SER A 121 -28.85 7.85 -9.96
C SER A 121 -28.71 6.62 -9.06
N VAL A 122 -28.71 6.84 -7.74
CA VAL A 122 -28.63 5.74 -6.75
C VAL A 122 -29.83 4.79 -6.91
N GLU A 123 -31.02 5.32 -7.17
CA GLU A 123 -32.25 4.55 -7.37
C GLU A 123 -32.13 3.64 -8.59
N GLN A 124 -31.64 4.18 -9.71
CA GLN A 124 -31.43 3.41 -10.94
C GLN A 124 -30.39 2.30 -10.73
N PHE A 125 -29.29 2.61 -10.04
CA PHE A 125 -28.28 1.61 -9.69
C PHE A 125 -28.87 0.51 -8.81
N LEU A 126 -29.56 0.87 -7.72
CA LEU A 126 -30.12 -0.08 -6.78
C LEU A 126 -31.16 -1.00 -7.43
N ALA A 127 -31.94 -0.51 -8.40
CA ALA A 127 -32.89 -1.30 -9.16
C ALA A 127 -32.24 -2.42 -10.02
N GLN A 128 -30.93 -2.34 -10.30
CA GLN A 128 -30.18 -3.32 -11.09
C GLN A 128 -28.94 -3.87 -10.36
N ARG A 129 -28.76 -3.57 -9.07
CA ARG A 129 -27.56 -3.89 -8.29
C ARG A 129 -27.15 -5.36 -8.38
N ASP A 130 -28.11 -6.27 -8.21
CA ASP A 130 -27.81 -7.70 -8.16
C ASP A 130 -27.30 -8.21 -9.52
N ARG A 131 -27.90 -7.71 -10.62
CA ARG A 131 -27.40 -7.98 -11.97
C ARG A 131 -25.99 -7.43 -12.16
N PHE A 132 -25.73 -6.20 -11.72
CA PHE A 132 -24.40 -5.59 -11.79
C PHE A 132 -23.36 -6.42 -11.02
N VAL A 133 -23.67 -6.83 -9.79
CA VAL A 133 -22.78 -7.64 -8.95
C VAL A 133 -22.46 -8.98 -9.60
N GLU A 134 -23.43 -9.67 -10.20
CA GLU A 134 -23.17 -10.95 -10.88
C GLU A 134 -22.29 -10.80 -12.12
N LEU A 135 -22.45 -9.71 -12.87
CA LEU A 135 -21.56 -9.38 -14.00
C LEU A 135 -20.13 -9.13 -13.50
N MET A 136 -19.97 -8.29 -12.47
CA MET A 136 -18.67 -7.99 -11.87
C MET A 136 -18.00 -9.26 -11.31
N LYS A 137 -18.74 -10.13 -10.64
CA LYS A 137 -18.18 -11.42 -10.17
C LYS A 137 -17.69 -12.28 -11.32
N GLY A 138 -18.46 -12.32 -12.41
CA GLY A 138 -18.07 -12.96 -13.66
C GLY A 138 -16.70 -12.49 -14.13
N ASP A 139 -16.51 -11.18 -14.16
CA ASP A 139 -15.30 -10.57 -14.70
C ASP A 139 -14.09 -10.71 -13.78
N PHE A 140 -14.26 -10.43 -12.48
CA PHE A 140 -13.15 -10.37 -11.53
C PHE A 140 -12.77 -11.71 -10.92
N PHE A 141 -13.72 -12.64 -10.74
CA PHE A 141 -13.47 -13.88 -10.00
C PHE A 141 -13.63 -15.16 -10.83
N PHE A 142 -14.47 -15.15 -11.86
CA PHE A 142 -14.83 -16.37 -12.59
C PHE A 142 -14.26 -16.46 -14.00
N GLY A 143 -13.35 -15.54 -14.38
CA GLY A 143 -12.66 -15.60 -15.66
C GLY A 143 -13.59 -15.47 -16.87
N LYS A 144 -14.73 -14.78 -16.74
CA LYS A 144 -15.68 -14.56 -17.85
C LYS A 144 -15.28 -13.38 -18.75
N ARG A 145 -14.23 -12.63 -18.40
CA ARG A 145 -13.72 -11.53 -19.21
C ARG A 145 -13.24 -12.04 -20.56
N ASP A 146 -13.79 -11.47 -21.62
CA ASP A 146 -13.28 -11.59 -22.98
C ASP A 146 -12.27 -10.46 -23.23
N VAL A 147 -11.15 -10.49 -22.51
CA VAL A 147 -10.01 -9.58 -22.70
C VAL A 147 -8.79 -10.42 -23.00
N THR A 148 -8.49 -10.56 -24.28
CA THR A 148 -7.33 -11.29 -24.79
C THR A 148 -6.06 -10.47 -24.63
N MET A 149 -4.94 -11.15 -24.38
CA MET A 149 -3.62 -10.52 -24.35
C MET A 149 -2.68 -11.33 -25.23
N THR A 150 -2.07 -10.67 -26.21
CA THR A 150 -0.95 -11.22 -26.96
C THR A 150 0.35 -10.93 -26.20
N ALA A 151 1.45 -11.55 -26.61
CA ALA A 151 2.77 -11.23 -26.04
C ALA A 151 3.10 -9.73 -26.23
N GLU A 152 2.74 -9.18 -27.38
CA GLU A 152 2.95 -7.77 -27.72
C GLU A 152 2.14 -6.82 -26.81
N THR A 153 0.83 -7.05 -26.65
CA THR A 153 0.01 -6.18 -25.80
C THR A 153 0.37 -6.30 -24.33
N MET A 154 0.85 -7.47 -23.87
CA MET A 154 1.39 -7.64 -22.52
C MET A 154 2.72 -6.91 -22.31
N GLN A 155 3.63 -6.96 -23.29
CA GLN A 155 4.88 -6.23 -23.22
C GLN A 155 4.65 -4.71 -23.20
N ALA A 156 3.72 -4.22 -24.04
CA ALA A 156 3.34 -2.82 -24.06
C ALA A 156 2.71 -2.37 -22.73
N LEU A 157 1.85 -3.20 -22.13
CA LEU A 157 1.31 -2.96 -20.78
C LEU A 157 2.42 -2.79 -19.74
N PHE A 158 3.42 -3.68 -19.77
CA PHE A 158 4.51 -3.66 -18.79
C PHE A 158 5.43 -2.44 -18.95
N GLN A 159 5.71 -2.03 -20.20
CA GLN A 159 6.62 -0.93 -20.49
C GLN A 159 5.97 0.45 -20.37
N HIS A 160 4.69 0.56 -20.71
CA HIS A 160 4.00 1.84 -20.91
C HIS A 160 2.65 1.93 -20.17
N GLY A 161 2.34 0.96 -19.33
CA GLY A 161 1.08 0.91 -18.60
C GLY A 161 -0.13 0.68 -19.50
N VAL A 162 -1.31 1.00 -18.99
CA VAL A 162 -2.60 0.74 -19.67
C VAL A 162 -2.70 1.43 -21.03
N ILE A 163 -2.01 2.56 -21.22
CA ILE A 163 -1.99 3.28 -22.50
C ILE A 163 -1.25 2.48 -23.57
N GLY A 164 -0.07 1.94 -23.28
CA GLY A 164 0.64 1.09 -24.25
C GLY A 164 -0.11 -0.19 -24.59
N TRP A 165 -0.79 -0.78 -23.60
CA TRP A 165 -1.70 -1.89 -23.89
C TRP A 165 -2.81 -1.50 -24.86
N LEU A 166 -3.45 -0.34 -24.65
CA LEU A 166 -4.54 0.14 -25.49
C LEU A 166 -4.04 0.41 -26.92
N ASP A 167 -2.91 1.10 -27.08
CA ASP A 167 -2.32 1.39 -28.38
C ASP A 167 -2.03 0.11 -29.17
N ALA A 168 -1.36 -0.87 -28.55
CA ALA A 168 -1.07 -2.15 -29.19
C ALA A 168 -2.34 -2.98 -29.48
N MET A 169 -3.36 -2.89 -28.62
CA MET A 169 -4.64 -3.58 -28.83
C MET A 169 -5.45 -2.94 -29.97
N LEU A 170 -5.29 -1.65 -30.23
CA LEU A 170 -5.98 -0.93 -31.30
C LEU A 170 -5.48 -1.31 -32.69
N ASP A 171 -4.20 -1.70 -32.83
CA ASP A 171 -3.63 -2.16 -34.11
C ASP A 171 -4.29 -3.46 -34.60
N GLN A 172 -4.59 -4.38 -33.67
CA GLN A 172 -5.32 -5.61 -33.96
C GLN A 172 -6.33 -5.95 -32.85
N PRO A 173 -7.54 -5.37 -32.89
CA PRO A 173 -8.55 -5.55 -31.86
C PRO A 173 -8.97 -7.02 -31.69
N THR A 174 -9.04 -7.47 -30.45
CA THR A 174 -9.47 -8.84 -30.09
C THR A 174 -10.41 -8.84 -28.89
N GLY A 175 -11.16 -9.93 -28.70
CA GLY A 175 -12.13 -10.06 -27.61
C GLY A 175 -13.19 -8.96 -27.59
N SER A 176 -13.55 -8.50 -26.39
CA SER A 176 -14.56 -7.46 -26.16
C SER A 176 -14.20 -6.09 -26.75
N ILE A 177 -12.92 -5.84 -27.05
CA ILE A 177 -12.47 -4.58 -27.65
C ILE A 177 -13.00 -4.42 -29.08
N VAL A 178 -13.21 -5.51 -29.82
CA VAL A 178 -13.78 -5.50 -31.17
C VAL A 178 -15.17 -4.85 -31.20
N GLN A 179 -15.93 -5.00 -30.11
CA GLN A 179 -17.31 -4.49 -30.00
C GLN A 179 -17.40 -3.21 -29.16
N SER A 180 -16.28 -2.72 -28.64
CA SER A 180 -16.25 -1.56 -27.74
C SER A 180 -16.29 -0.25 -28.54
N ASP A 181 -17.05 0.73 -28.06
CA ASP A 181 -17.07 2.08 -28.63
C ASP A 181 -15.95 2.93 -28.02
N LEU A 182 -14.77 2.85 -28.62
CA LEU A 182 -13.58 3.54 -28.14
C LEU A 182 -13.58 5.04 -28.42
N ASN A 183 -14.53 5.55 -29.23
CA ASN A 183 -14.68 7.00 -29.44
C ASN A 183 -15.05 7.72 -28.14
N GLN A 184 -15.58 6.99 -27.14
CA GLN A 184 -15.87 7.53 -25.81
C GLN A 184 -14.60 7.94 -25.04
N LEU A 185 -13.42 7.44 -25.44
CA LEU A 185 -12.14 7.80 -24.81
C LEU A 185 -11.60 9.15 -25.29
N ALA A 186 -12.08 9.67 -26.41
CA ALA A 186 -11.63 10.94 -26.99
C ALA A 186 -12.38 12.18 -26.44
N ARG A 187 -13.14 12.01 -25.34
CA ARG A 187 -13.95 13.07 -24.72
C ARG A 187 -13.26 13.73 -23.54
#